data_AF-A0A478LI20-F1
#
_entry.id   AF-A0A478LI20-F1
#
_cell.length_a   1.000
_cell.length_b   1.000
_cell.length_c   1.000
_cell.angle_alpha   90.00
_cell.angle_beta   90.00
_cell.angle_gamma   90.00
#
_symmetry.space_group_name_H-M   'P 1'
#
loop_
_entity.id
_entity.type
_entity.pdbx_description
1 polymer ?
#
loop_
_entity_poly.entity_id
_entity_poly.type
_entity_poly.pdbx_seq_one_letter_code
_entity_poly.pdbx_strand_id
1 'polypeptide(L)'
;MCSVVLAAFTRSKQRYDAARLTDELCAQGYHFNVKTVAASLRRQRLRAKASRKFSPVSYRAHNQPVSENLLEQDFYASDPKQKWAGDIT
;
A
#
# COMPACT_ATOMS: atom_id res chain seq x y z
N MET A 1 -6.35 18.40 -21.33
CA MET A 1 -6.67 16.99 -21.00
C MET A 1 -5.44 16.15 -20.62
N CYS A 2 -4.34 16.18 -21.38
CA CYS A 2 -3.17 15.29 -21.19
C CYS A 2 -2.56 15.32 -19.77
N SER A 3 -2.00 16.48 -19.38
CA SER A 3 -2.54 17.26 -18.28
C SER A 3 -3.03 16.55 -17.02
N VAL A 4 -4.35 16.64 -16.90
CA VAL A 4 -5.17 16.22 -15.78
C VAL A 4 -5.14 14.70 -15.60
N VAL A 5 -5.15 13.94 -16.70
CA VAL A 5 -5.06 12.46 -16.64
C VAL A 5 -3.72 12.01 -16.06
N LEU A 6 -2.61 12.64 -16.45
CA LEU A 6 -1.29 12.35 -15.91
C LEU A 6 -1.19 12.71 -14.41
N ALA A 7 -1.74 13.87 -14.03
CA ALA A 7 -1.77 14.30 -12.63
C ALA A 7 -2.56 13.32 -11.75
N ALA A 8 -3.78 12.96 -12.16
CA ALA A 8 -4.62 11.98 -11.45
C ALA A 8 -3.96 10.58 -11.40
N PHE A 9 -3.33 10.14 -12.50
CA PHE A 9 -2.60 8.87 -12.54
C PHE A 9 -1.38 8.85 -11.60
N THR A 10 -0.69 9.99 -11.46
CA THR A 10 0.45 10.12 -10.55
C THR A 10 -0.01 10.18 -9.10
N ARG A 11 -1.07 10.95 -8.81
CA ARG A 11 -1.68 11.06 -7.47
C ARG A 11 -2.19 9.71 -6.95
N SER A 12 -2.78 8.90 -7.83
CA SER A 12 -3.21 7.52 -7.53
C SER A 12 -2.05 6.51 -7.43
N LYS A 13 -0.79 6.98 -7.41
CA LYS A 13 0.42 6.16 -7.36
C LYS A 13 0.48 5.13 -8.50
N GLN A 14 -0.09 5.47 -9.65
CA GLN A 14 -0.18 4.63 -10.84
C GLN A 14 -0.98 3.34 -10.63
N ARG A 15 -1.88 3.28 -9.63
CA ARG A 15 -2.64 2.06 -9.30
C ARG A 15 -3.98 1.97 -10.03
N TYR A 16 -4.50 3.11 -10.48
CA TYR A 16 -5.83 3.18 -11.07
C TYR A 16 -5.79 2.97 -12.57
N ASP A 17 -6.76 2.22 -13.06
CA ASP A 17 -7.05 2.02 -14.47
C ASP A 17 -7.93 3.16 -15.00
N ALA A 18 -8.30 3.08 -16.28
CA ALA A 18 -9.11 4.11 -16.92
C ALA A 18 -10.48 4.30 -16.24
N ALA A 19 -11.10 3.22 -15.73
CA ALA A 19 -12.39 3.29 -15.07
C ALA A 19 -12.29 4.07 -13.75
N ARG A 20 -11.40 3.65 -12.84
CA ARG A 20 -11.21 4.34 -11.54
C ARG A 20 -10.72 5.77 -11.70
N LEU A 21 -9.86 6.03 -12.69
CA LEU A 21 -9.45 7.39 -13.00
C LEU A 21 -10.62 8.25 -13.48
N THR A 22 -11.56 7.68 -14.24
CA THR A 22 -12.72 8.44 -14.70
C THR A 22 -13.61 8.84 -13.54
N ASP A 23 -13.84 7.95 -12.58
CA ASP A 23 -14.61 8.26 -11.37
C ASP A 23 -13.93 9.34 -10.53
N GLU A 24 -12.61 9.24 -10.34
CA GLU A 24 -11.85 10.24 -9.58
C GLU A 24 -11.81 11.61 -10.29
N LEU A 25 -11.74 11.63 -11.62
CA LEU A 25 -11.83 12.85 -12.41
C LEU A 25 -13.24 13.45 -12.33
N CYS A 26 -14.28 12.63 -12.36
CA CYS A 26 -15.67 13.05 -12.19
C CYS A 26 -15.88 13.70 -10.81
N ALA A 27 -15.33 13.09 -9.75
CA ALA A 27 -15.37 13.66 -8.40
C ALA A 27 -14.61 15.00 -8.27
N GLN A 28 -13.68 15.29 -9.17
CA GLN A 28 -12.96 16.56 -9.27
C GLN A 28 -13.65 17.57 -10.20
N GLY A 29 -14.86 17.26 -10.71
CA GLY A 29 -15.62 18.11 -11.63
C GLY A 29 -15.24 17.95 -13.11
N TYR A 30 -14.37 16.99 -13.45
CA TYR A 30 -14.00 16.69 -14.83
C TYR A 30 -14.83 15.53 -15.38
N HIS A 31 -15.79 15.84 -16.23
CA HIS A 31 -16.64 14.82 -16.87
C HIS A 31 -16.01 14.33 -18.18
N PHE A 32 -15.31 13.19 -18.11
CA PHE A 32 -14.76 12.52 -19.28
C PHE A 32 -15.36 11.12 -19.45
N ASN A 33 -15.43 10.64 -20.68
CA ASN A 33 -15.73 9.22 -20.93
C ASN A 33 -14.50 8.36 -20.64
N VAL A 34 -14.71 7.17 -20.08
CA VAL A 34 -13.68 6.14 -19.86
C VAL A 34 -12.86 5.86 -21.12
N LYS A 35 -13.48 5.85 -22.31
CA LYS A 35 -12.77 5.65 -23.58
C LYS A 35 -11.73 6.75 -23.84
N THR A 36 -12.07 8.00 -23.51
CA THR A 36 -11.19 9.16 -23.68
C THR A 36 -10.03 9.11 -22.69
N VAL A 37 -10.29 8.73 -21.44
CA VAL A 37 -9.24 8.51 -20.43
C VAL A 37 -8.32 7.37 -20.86
N ALA A 38 -8.87 6.25 -21.33
CA ALA A 38 -8.10 5.11 -21.83
C ALA A 38 -7.22 5.47 -23.04
N ALA A 39 -7.76 6.24 -24.00
CA ALA A 39 -7.00 6.73 -25.15
C ALA A 39 -5.86 7.66 -24.71
N SER A 40 -6.11 8.51 -23.71
CA SER A 40 -5.08 9.38 -23.13
C SER A 40 -3.96 8.59 -22.44
N LEU A 41 -4.30 7.58 -21.62
CA LEU A 41 -3.33 6.68 -20.99
C LEU A 41 -2.47 5.97 -22.05
N ARG A 42 -3.09 5.44 -23.11
CA ARG A 42 -2.39 4.77 -24.22
C ARG A 42 -1.43 5.72 -24.96
N ARG A 43 -1.89 6.92 -25.31
CA ARG A 43 -1.06 7.94 -25.99
C ARG A 43 0.15 8.35 -25.15
N GLN A 44 -0.02 8.40 -23.83
CA GLN A 44 1.04 8.73 -22.87
C GLN A 44 1.85 7.51 -22.42
N ARG A 45 1.55 6.31 -22.93
CA ARG A 45 2.18 5.04 -22.54
C ARG A 45 2.10 4.74 -21.03
N LEU A 46 1.06 5.23 -20.36
CA LEU A 46 0.81 5.01 -18.94
C LEU A 46 0.06 3.70 -18.72
N ARG A 47 0.54 2.86 -17.80
CA ARG A 47 -0.08 1.57 -17.46
C ARG A 47 -0.18 1.41 -15.95
N ALA A 48 -1.36 1.02 -15.47
CA ALA A 48 -1.58 0.80 -14.05
C ALA A 48 -0.66 -0.30 -13.52
N LYS A 49 -0.07 -0.08 -12.35
CA LYS A 49 0.73 -1.04 -11.60
C LYS A 49 -0.19 -2.11 -11.03
N ALA A 50 0.10 -3.37 -11.34
CA ALA A 50 -0.50 -4.49 -10.64
C ALA A 50 -0.14 -4.45 -9.15
N SER A 51 -1.04 -4.94 -8.30
CA SER A 51 -0.71 -5.15 -6.90
C SER A 51 0.47 -6.12 -6.80
N ARG A 52 1.48 -5.76 -6.01
CA ARG A 52 2.54 -6.71 -5.66
C ARG A 52 1.92 -7.77 -4.76
N LYS A 53 2.22 -9.05 -5.00
CA LYS A 53 1.89 -10.12 -4.06
C LYS A 53 2.41 -9.74 -2.68
N PHE A 54 1.60 -9.97 -1.65
CA PHE A 54 2.06 -9.85 -0.28
C PHE A 54 3.21 -10.84 -0.07
N SER A 55 4.29 -10.36 0.52
CA SER A 55 5.44 -11.18 0.88
C SER A 55 5.71 -10.83 2.34
N PRO A 56 5.61 -11.82 3.26
CA PRO A 56 5.96 -11.60 4.66
C PRO A 56 7.37 -11.04 4.72
N VAL A 57 7.55 -9.94 5.45
CA VAL A 57 8.88 -9.42 5.69
C VAL A 57 9.55 -10.37 6.67
N SER A 58 10.46 -11.22 6.19
CA SER A 58 11.35 -11.96 7.08
C SER A 58 12.23 -10.97 7.83
N TYR A 59 12.54 -11.27 9.09
CA TYR A 59 13.45 -10.49 9.91
C TYR A 59 14.73 -10.18 9.12
N ARG A 60 15.04 -8.89 8.97
CA ARG A 60 16.31 -8.44 8.40
C ARG A 60 17.18 -7.99 9.56
N ALA A 61 18.43 -8.45 9.58
CA ALA A 61 19.43 -7.90 10.48
C ALA A 61 19.47 -6.38 10.27
N HIS A 62 19.31 -5.64 11.37
CA HIS A 62 19.24 -4.18 11.36
C HIS A 62 20.12 -3.68 12.50
N ASN A 63 20.71 -2.50 12.31
CA ASN A 63 21.69 -1.93 13.25
C ASN A 63 21.02 -1.15 14.40
N GLN A 64 19.73 -1.37 14.64
CA GLN A 64 19.04 -0.73 15.78
C GLN A 64 19.21 -1.63 17.00
N PRO A 65 19.29 -1.05 18.21
CA PRO A 65 19.34 -1.83 19.43
C PRO A 65 18.08 -2.68 19.55
N VAL A 66 18.25 -3.99 19.64
CA VAL A 66 17.19 -4.93 19.98
C VAL A 66 17.15 -5.00 21.50
N SER A 67 15.98 -4.77 22.08
CA SER A 67 15.79 -4.93 23.53
C SER A 67 16.12 -6.36 23.95
N GLU A 68 16.74 -6.51 25.12
CA GLU A 68 17.09 -7.81 25.67
C GLU A 68 15.85 -8.69 25.84
N ASN A 69 15.97 -9.97 25.45
CA ASN A 69 14.93 -10.95 25.66
C ASN A 69 14.93 -11.40 27.13
N LEU A 70 14.28 -10.63 28.00
CA LEU A 70 14.26 -10.91 29.44
C LEU A 70 13.59 -12.24 29.82
N LEU A 71 12.76 -12.77 28.93
CA LEU A 71 11.98 -13.99 29.21
C LEU A 71 12.73 -15.25 28.79
N GLU A 72 13.53 -15.21 27.73
CA GLU A 72 14.20 -16.38 27.13
C GLU A 72 13.29 -17.63 27.01
N GLN A 73 12.02 -17.40 26.65
CA GLN A 73 10.97 -18.44 26.57
C GLN A 73 10.67 -19.16 27.90
N ASP A 74 11.13 -18.66 29.04
CA ASP A 74 10.70 -19.12 30.36
C ASP A 74 9.35 -18.51 30.72
N PHE A 75 8.29 -19.29 30.56
CA PHE A 75 6.93 -18.88 30.90
C PHE A 75 6.51 -19.26 32.34
N TYR A 76 7.39 -19.86 33.14
CA TYR A 76 7.08 -20.20 34.53
C TYR A 76 6.94 -18.93 35.38
N ALA A 77 5.86 -18.84 36.17
CA ALA A 77 5.63 -17.76 37.13
C ALA A 77 5.13 -18.36 38.45
N SER A 78 5.64 -17.88 39.58
CA SER A 78 5.20 -18.32 40.91
C SER A 78 3.85 -17.73 41.28
N ASP A 79 3.56 -16.52 40.78
CA ASP A 79 2.36 -15.74 41.09
C ASP A 79 1.79 -15.06 39.84
N PRO A 80 0.49 -14.70 39.85
CA PRO A 80 -0.12 -13.94 38.76
C PRO A 80 0.59 -12.59 38.52
N LYS A 81 0.57 -12.11 37.27
CA LYS A 81 1.07 -10.78 36.87
C LYS A 81 2.59 -10.59 37.00
N GLN A 82 3.38 -11.66 36.96
CA GLN A 82 4.84 -11.59 36.94
C GLN A 82 5.43 -11.52 35.52
N LYS A 83 4.74 -12.12 34.54
CA LYS A 83 5.18 -12.20 33.14
C LYS A 83 3.96 -11.94 32.23
N TRP A 84 4.16 -11.15 31.17
CA TRP A 84 3.14 -10.90 30.13
C TRP A 84 3.75 -11.21 28.76
N ALA A 85 3.06 -12.02 27.97
CA ALA A 85 3.40 -12.31 26.58
C ALA A 85 2.12 -12.23 25.74
N GLY A 86 2.23 -11.80 24.49
CA GLY A 86 1.13 -11.73 23.54
C GLY A 86 1.63 -12.10 22.13
N ASP A 87 0.76 -12.70 21.34
CA ASP A 87 1.02 -13.05 19.94
C ASP A 87 0.05 -12.28 19.02
N ILE A 88 0.49 -11.98 17.80
CA ILE A 88 -0.35 -11.40 16.75
C ILE A 88 -0.37 -12.41 15.60
N THR A 89 -1.52 -13.06 15.39
CA THR A 89 -1.78 -13.93 14.23
C THR A 89 -2.28 -13.13 13.03
#